data_AF-A0A2S0KFJ8-F1
#
_entry.id   AF-A0A2S0KFJ8-F1
#
_cell.length_a   1.000
_cell.length_b   1.000
_cell.length_c   1.000
_cell.angle_alpha   90.00
_cell.angle_beta   90.00
_cell.angle_gamma   90.00
#
_symmetry.space_group_name_H-M   'P 1'
#
loop_
_entity.id
_entity.type
_entity.pdbx_description
1 polymer ?
#
loop_
_entity_poly.entity_id
_entity_poly.type
_entity_poly.pdbx_seq_one_letter_code
_entity_poly.pdbx_strand_id
1 'polypeptide(L)' 'MPRLIANCLGSITGLAHQLYTDSEVSHTDVDRALFLPADDPDARAFALANITSGATPGTFGITPAGVRA' A
#
# COMPACT_ATOMS: atom_id res chain seq x y z
N MET A 1 6.26 -19.22 -2.11
CA MET A 1 5.66 -18.07 -1.41
C MET A 1 4.71 -17.38 -2.38
N PRO A 2 3.46 -17.07 -2.00
CA PRO A 2 2.55 -16.34 -2.88
C PRO A 2 3.18 -15.02 -3.33
N ARG A 3 3.11 -14.70 -4.62
CA ARG A 3 3.72 -13.48 -5.21
C ARG A 3 3.28 -12.20 -4.49
N LEU A 4 2.02 -12.15 -4.05
CA LEU A 4 1.49 -11.06 -3.23
C LEU A 4 2.31 -10.84 -1.96
N ILE A 5 2.60 -11.90 -1.20
CA ILE A 5 3.36 -11.79 0.06
C ILE A 5 4.81 -11.40 -0.22
N ALA A 6 5.42 -11.94 -1.29
CA ALA A 6 6.78 -11.59 -1.67
C ALA A 6 6.91 -10.09 -2.05
N ASN A 7 5.94 -9.55 -2.79
CA ASN A 7 5.95 -8.16 -3.23
C ASN A 7 5.59 -7.18 -2.10
N CYS A 8 4.74 -7.59 -1.16
CA CYS A 8 4.39 -6.79 0.01
C CYS A 8 5.39 -6.96 1.17
N LEU A 9 6.43 -7.78 1.03
CA LEU A 9 7.31 -8.14 2.15
C LEU A 9 7.96 -6.91 2.79
N GLY A 10 8.40 -5.94 1.98
CA GLY A 10 8.97 -4.67 2.49
C GLY A 10 7.98 -3.90 3.37
N SER A 11 6.73 -3.76 2.93
CA SER A 11 5.67 -3.12 3.71
C SER A 11 5.36 -3.90 5.00
N ILE A 12 5.28 -5.23 4.92
CA ILE A 12 5.02 -6.11 6.08
C ILE A 12 6.14 -5.99 7.12
N THR A 13 7.41 -6.04 6.68
CA THR A 13 8.56 -5.91 7.59
C THR A 13 8.59 -4.53 8.25
N GLY A 14 8.27 -3.47 7.50
CA GLY A 14 8.15 -2.12 8.05
C GLY A 14 7.07 -2.02 9.13
N LEU A 15 5.87 -2.54 8.85
CA LEU A 15 4.76 -2.56 9.81
C LEU A 15 5.07 -3.41 11.04
N ALA A 16 5.70 -4.58 10.87
CA ALA A 16 6.09 -5.44 11.98
C ALA A 16 7.12 -4.75 12.89
N HIS A 17 8.07 -4.02 12.31
CA HIS A 17 9.04 -3.21 13.07
C HIS A 17 8.36 -2.08 13.85
N GLN A 18 7.42 -1.38 13.21
CA GLN A 18 6.65 -0.31 13.85
C GLN A 18 5.81 -0.86 15.01
N LEU A 19 5.09 -1.97 14.79
CA LEU A 19 4.33 -2.65 15.86
C LEU A 19 5.23 -3.09 17.01
N TYR A 20 6.43 -3.60 16.72
CA TYR A 20 7.38 -3.97 17.75
C TYR A 20 7.89 -2.78 18.57
N THR A 21 8.08 -1.62 17.91
CA THR A 21 8.64 -0.41 18.53
C THR A 21 7.58 0.36 19.31
N ASP A 22 6.43 0.57 18.70
CA ASP A 22 5.38 1.48 19.18
C ASP A 22 4.26 0.74 19.92
N SER A 23 4.25 -0.60 19.87
CA SER A 23 3.18 -1.48 20.39
C SER A 23 1.81 -1.28 19.75
N GLU A 24 1.71 -0.41 18.74
CA GLU A 24 0.50 -0.09 18.01
C GLU A 24 0.84 0.24 16.55
N VAL A 25 -0.12 -0.04 15.66
CA VAL A 25 -0.09 0.39 14.25
C VAL A 25 -1.48 0.90 13.92
N SER A 26 -1.59 2.15 13.48
CA SER A 26 -2.86 2.72 13.06
C SER A 26 -3.22 2.29 11.62
N HIS A 27 -4.49 2.42 11.26
CA HIS A 27 -4.92 2.18 9.88
C HIS A 27 -4.18 3.09 8.87
N THR A 28 -3.89 4.34 9.27
CA THR A 28 -3.11 5.28 8.47
C THR A 28 -1.68 4.81 8.23
N ASP A 29 -1.06 4.14 9.20
CA ASP A 29 0.28 3.56 9.03
C ASP A 29 0.27 2.41 8.02
N VAL A 30 -0.79 1.60 8.04
CA VAL A 30 -1.00 0.53 7.04
C VAL A 30 -1.17 1.13 5.64
N ASP A 31 -2.03 2.13 5.51
CA ASP A 31 -2.24 2.82 4.23
C ASP A 31 -0.93 3.44 3.72
N ARG A 32 -0.13 4.07 4.60
CA ARG A 32 1.19 4.60 4.26
C ARG A 32 2.18 3.51 3.83
N ALA A 33 2.26 2.40 4.57
CA ALA A 33 3.17 1.31 4.26
C ALA A 33 2.86 0.64 2.91
N LEU A 34 1.60 0.67 2.49
CA LEU A 34 1.13 0.17 1.20
C LEU A 34 1.09 1.24 0.10
N PHE A 35 1.55 2.46 0.37
CA PHE A 35 1.51 3.60 -0.55
C PHE A 35 0.09 3.88 -1.07
N LEU A 36 -0.92 3.72 -0.20
CA LEU A 36 -2.31 3.98 -0.54
C LEU A 36 -2.63 5.49 -0.42
N PRO A 37 -3.36 6.06 -1.38
CA PRO A 37 -3.91 7.41 -1.26
C PRO A 37 -4.88 7.50 -0.07
N ALA A 38 -4.71 8.53 0.77
CA ALA A 38 -5.57 8.75 1.94
C ALA A 38 -6.89 9.47 1.58
N ASP A 39 -6.83 10.41 0.64
CA ASP A 39 -7.94 11.34 0.37
C ASP A 39 -8.71 11.03 -0.92
N ASP A 40 -8.38 9.93 -1.61
CA ASP A 40 -9.02 9.53 -2.87
C ASP A 40 -9.43 8.03 -2.81
N PRO A 41 -10.73 7.75 -2.57
CA PRO A 41 -11.21 6.37 -2.42
C PRO A 41 -11.12 5.55 -3.71
N ASP A 42 -11.23 6.19 -4.88
CA ASP A 42 -11.15 5.51 -6.18
C ASP A 42 -9.70 5.14 -6.50
N ALA A 43 -8.78 6.08 -6.25
CA ALA A 43 -7.34 5.84 -6.36
C ALA A 43 -6.88 4.75 -5.37
N ARG A 44 -7.45 4.72 -4.16
CA ARG A 44 -7.21 3.67 -3.17
C ARG A 44 -7.69 2.30 -3.64
N ALA A 45 -8.90 2.20 -4.18
CA ALA A 45 -9.42 0.96 -4.74
C ALA A 45 -8.54 0.45 -5.90
N PHE A 46 -8.10 1.35 -6.78
CA PHE A 46 -7.20 1.02 -7.88
C PHE A 46 -5.84 0.52 -7.38
N ALA A 47 -5.26 1.16 -6.36
CA ALA A 47 -4.01 0.74 -5.75
C ALA A 47 -4.09 -0.67 -5.15
N LEU A 48 -5.16 -0.94 -4.39
CA LEU A 48 -5.42 -2.26 -3.81
C LEU A 48 -5.61 -3.34 -4.88
N ALA A 49 -6.28 -3.02 -5.99
CA ALA A 49 -6.43 -3.94 -7.12
C ALA A 49 -5.07 -4.29 -7.76
N ASN A 50 -4.18 -3.30 -7.94
CA ASN A 50 -2.84 -3.52 -8.45
C ASN A 50 -1.98 -4.36 -7.50
N ILE A 51 -2.03 -4.09 -6.19
CA ILE A 51 -1.32 -4.90 -5.20
C ILE A 51 -1.82 -6.34 -5.24
N THR A 52 -3.14 -6.54 -5.27
CA THR A 52 -3.78 -7.87 -5.29
C THR A 52 -3.45 -8.65 -6.57
N SER A 53 -3.27 -7.98 -7.70
CA SER A 53 -2.80 -8.61 -8.95
C SER A 53 -1.30 -8.95 -8.94
N GLY A 54 -0.60 -8.54 -7.88
CA GLY A 54 0.80 -8.83 -7.64
C GLY A 54 1.74 -7.73 -8.14
N ALA A 55 1.32 -6.46 -8.13
CA ALA A 55 2.25 -5.33 -8.18
C ALA A 55 2.90 -5.11 -6.80
N THR A 56 4.05 -4.44 -6.80
CA THR A 56 4.71 -4.03 -5.56
C THR A 56 4.16 -2.67 -5.11
N PRO A 57 3.82 -2.48 -3.83
CA PRO A 57 3.41 -1.18 -3.31
C PRO A 57 4.42 -0.07 -3.68
N GLY A 58 3.92 1.08 -4.15
CA GLY A 58 4.75 2.22 -4.52
C GLY A 58 5.46 2.13 -5.88
N THR A 59 5.33 1.03 -6.63
CA THR A 59 5.97 0.88 -7.95
C THR A 59 5.06 1.24 -9.13
N PHE A 60 3.80 1.58 -8.89
CA PHE A 60 2.83 1.93 -9.91
C PHE A 60 2.31 3.35 -9.67
N GLY A 61 2.09 4.09 -10.76
CA GLY A 61 1.49 5.42 -10.70
C GLY A 61 -0.01 5.33 -10.59
N ILE A 62 -0.60 6.05 -9.64
CA ILE A 62 -2.04 6.24 -9.57
C ILE A 62 -2.31 7.65 -10.09
N THR A 63 -2.90 7.75 -11.28
CA THR A 63 -3.31 9.03 -11.83
C THR A 63 -4.76 9.25 -11.45
N PRO A 64 -5.11 10.32 -10.72
CA PRO A 64 -6.50 10.61 -10.39
C PRO A 64 -7.33 10.74 -11.68
N ALA A 65 -8.52 10.12 -11.70
CA ALA A 65 -9.43 10.21 -12.82
C ALA A 65 -9.92 11.67 -12.97
N GLY A 66 -9.25 12.44 -13.83
CA GLY A 66 -9.53 13.86 -14.03
C GLY A 66 -8.30 14.69 -14.40
N VAL A 67 -7.10 14.22 -14.07
CA VAL A 67 -5.85 14.81 -14.56
C VAL A 67 -5.53 14.18 -15.91
N ARG A 68 -6.03 14.79 -16.98
CA ARG A 68 -5.51 14.52 -18.33
C ARG A 68 -4.07 15.02 -18.37
N ALA A 69 -3.14 14.11 -18.67
CA ALA A 69 -1.77 14.47 -19.09
C ALA A 69 -1.79 15.22 -20.42
#